data_AF-A0A935HJB1-F1
#
_entry.id   AF-A0A935HJB1-F1
#
_cell.length_a   1.000
_cell.length_b   1.000
_cell.length_c   1.000
_cell.angle_alpha   90.00
_cell.angle_beta   90.00
_cell.angle_gamma   90.00
#
_symmetry.space_group_name_H-M   'P 1'
#
loop_
_entity.id
_entity.type
_entity.pdbx_description
1 polymer ?
#
loop_
_entity_poly.entity_id
_entity_poly.type
_entity_poly.pdbx_seq_one_letter_code
_entity_poly.pdbx_strand_id
1 'polypeptide(L)'
;MKNGGLYLILIILFIETGIIIGFFLPGDPLLFVSGMIMASADEVPYPFSGHIPNLFFWMALFTGATILGNFFGYWFGYKFKHVVHRKEDTWFLKRKHVQTAHEFYEKEADLPLQLLAFYPL
;
A
#
# COMPACT_ATOMS: atom_id res chain seq x y z
N MET A 1 20.45 16.89 -10.72
CA MET A 1 19.62 15.76 -10.24
C MET A 1 18.33 16.34 -9.66
N LYS A 2 17.34 16.74 -10.48
CA LYS A 2 16.19 17.56 -10.00
C LYS A 2 14.90 16.78 -9.67
N ASN A 3 14.78 15.50 -10.08
CA ASN A 3 13.49 14.77 -10.00
C ASN A 3 13.56 13.50 -9.15
N GLY A 4 14.74 13.13 -8.64
CA GLY A 4 14.95 11.82 -8.00
C GLY A 4 14.10 11.58 -6.76
N GLY A 5 13.79 12.63 -6.00
CA GLY A 5 12.98 12.52 -4.78
C GLY A 5 11.54 12.07 -5.03
N LEU A 6 10.89 12.59 -6.08
CA LEU A 6 9.49 12.25 -6.38
C LEU A 6 9.32 10.81 -6.87
N TYR A 7 10.25 10.34 -7.70
CA TYR A 7 10.26 8.94 -8.14
C TYR A 7 10.56 7.97 -6.99
N LEU A 8 11.41 8.38 -6.05
CA LEU A 8 11.70 7.59 -4.84
C LEU A 8 10.44 7.44 -3.99
N ILE A 9 9.68 8.52 -3.79
CA ILE A 9 8.40 8.49 -3.07
C ILE A 9 7.41 7.55 -3.76
N LEU A 10 7.37 7.56 -5.09
CA LEU A 10 6.50 6.66 -5.85
C LEU A 10 6.86 5.17 -5.64
N ILE A 11 8.15 4.85 -5.60
CA ILE A 11 8.63 3.49 -5.30
C ILE A 11 8.28 3.10 -3.86
N ILE A 12 8.42 4.03 -2.90
CA ILE A 12 8.06 3.79 -1.50
C ILE A 12 6.56 3.47 -1.38
N LEU A 13 5.69 4.27 -2.01
CA LEU A 13 4.24 4.04 -1.99
C LEU A 13 3.87 2.69 -2.62
N PHE A 14 4.53 2.33 -3.72
CA PHE A 14 4.33 1.02 -4.34
C PHE A 14 4.73 -0.13 -3.39
N ILE A 15 5.84 0.02 -2.66
CA ILE A 15 6.32 -0.97 -1.70
C ILE A 15 5.37 -1.08 -0.50
N GLU A 16 4.92 0.05 0.04
CA GLU A 16 4.00 0.13 1.18
C GLU A 16 2.67 -0.56 0.86
N THR A 17 2.08 -0.29 -0.31
CA THR A 17 0.81 -0.91 -0.70
C THR A 17 0.96 -2.33 -1.25
N GLY A 18 2.12 -2.68 -1.81
CA GLY A 18 2.33 -3.95 -2.50
C GLY A 18 3.02 -5.05 -1.69
N ILE A 19 3.65 -4.75 -0.56
CA ILE A 19 4.42 -5.72 0.22
C ILE A 19 4.04 -5.62 1.70
N ILE A 20 3.83 -6.76 2.36
CA ILE A 20 3.47 -6.81 3.80
C ILE A 20 4.54 -6.15 4.68
N ILE A 21 5.82 -6.31 4.35
CA ILE A 21 6.96 -5.65 5.02
C ILE A 21 6.98 -4.14 4.76
N GLY A 22 6.32 -3.69 3.69
CA GLY A 22 6.21 -2.29 3.31
C GLY A 22 5.42 -1.43 4.29
N PHE A 23 4.62 -2.02 5.19
CA PHE A 23 3.84 -1.30 6.21
C PHE A 23 4.69 -0.43 7.15
N PHE A 24 5.99 -0.68 7.25
CA PHE A 24 6.90 0.14 8.05
C PHE A 24 7.26 1.48 7.37
N LEU A 25 7.03 1.63 6.07
CA LEU A 25 7.38 2.85 5.36
C LEU A 25 6.26 3.90 5.50
N PRO A 26 6.55 5.14 5.92
CA PRO A 26 5.54 6.16 6.11
C PRO A 26 5.17 6.83 4.78
N GLY A 27 4.26 6.26 4.00
CA GLY A 27 3.88 6.86 2.71
C GLY A 27 2.96 8.07 2.82
N ASP A 28 2.02 8.12 3.76
CA ASP A 28 1.11 9.27 3.90
C ASP A 28 1.88 10.59 4.16
N PRO A 29 2.86 10.64 5.09
CA PRO A 29 3.67 11.84 5.28
C PRO A 29 4.53 12.17 4.05
N LEU A 30 5.01 11.16 3.32
CA LEU A 30 5.81 11.37 2.11
C LEU A 30 4.98 11.94 0.96
N LEU A 31 3.70 11.56 0.83
CA LEU A 31 2.75 12.17 -0.09
C LEU A 31 2.51 13.64 0.27
N PHE A 32 2.37 13.96 1.55
CA PHE A 32 2.21 15.35 1.99
C PHE A 32 3.45 16.19 1.67
N VAL A 33 4.65 15.67 1.95
CA VAL A 33 5.92 16.33 1.63
C VAL A 33 6.11 16.47 0.12
N SER A 34 5.74 15.47 -0.68
CA SER A 34 5.83 15.55 -2.14
C SER A 34 4.95 16.65 -2.72
N GLY A 35 3.71 16.78 -2.21
CA GLY A 35 2.80 17.88 -2.58
C GLY A 35 3.34 19.26 -2.20
N MET A 36 3.95 19.38 -1.01
CA MET A 36 4.57 20.64 -0.57
C MET A 36 5.77 21.03 -1.45
N ILE A 37 6.59 20.06 -1.86
CA ILE A 37 7.71 20.28 -2.77
C ILE A 37 7.20 20.72 -4.15
N MET A 38 6.14 20.09 -4.67
CA MET A 38 5.54 20.52 -5.96
C MET A 38 4.95 21.93 -5.89
N ALA A 39 4.34 22.30 -4.77
CA ALA A 39 3.76 23.63 -4.58
C ALA A 39 4.82 24.72 -4.41
N SER A 40 6.01 24.37 -3.90
CA SER A 40 7.07 25.33 -3.54
C SER A 40 8.19 25.41 -4.59
N ALA A 41 8.32 24.41 -5.47
CA ALA A 41 9.36 24.37 -6.47
C ALA A 41 8.86 24.86 -7.84
N ASP A 42 9.25 26.08 -8.21
CA ASP A 42 9.06 26.65 -9.56
C ASP A 42 9.86 25.89 -10.65
N GLU A 43 10.87 25.10 -10.26
CA GLU A 43 11.86 24.51 -11.16
C GLU A 43 11.76 23.00 -11.34
N VAL A 44 10.66 22.36 -10.97
CA VAL A 44 10.48 20.94 -11.32
C VAL A 44 10.31 20.88 -12.85
N PRO A 45 11.04 20.03 -13.58
CA PRO A 45 10.88 19.82 -15.01
C PRO A 45 9.52 19.17 -15.25
N TYR A 46 8.52 20.01 -15.40
CA TYR A 46 7.16 19.62 -15.64
C TYR A 46 6.98 19.36 -17.14
N PRO A 47 6.39 18.22 -17.56
CA PRO A 47 6.09 17.98 -18.97
C PRO A 47 5.10 18.99 -19.58
N PHE A 48 4.43 19.80 -18.74
CA PHE A 48 3.45 20.79 -19.13
C PHE A 48 3.82 22.15 -18.53
N SER A 49 3.64 23.21 -19.32
CA SER A 49 3.96 24.60 -18.95
C SER A 49 3.05 25.23 -17.89
N GLY A 50 2.14 24.46 -17.28
CA GLY A 50 1.17 24.94 -16.29
C GLY A 50 1.23 24.15 -14.99
N HIS A 51 1.10 24.84 -13.86
CA HIS A 51 1.12 24.23 -12.52
C HIS A 51 -0.04 23.25 -12.29
N ILE A 52 -1.25 23.59 -12.77
CA ILE A 52 -2.47 22.76 -12.62
C ILE A 52 -2.36 21.41 -13.35
N PRO A 53 -2.05 21.33 -14.67
CA PRO A 53 -1.94 20.04 -15.36
C PRO A 53 -0.81 19.18 -14.81
N ASN A 54 0.21 19.79 -14.21
CA ASN A 54 1.28 19.03 -13.60
C ASN A 54 0.85 18.30 -12.32
N LEU A 55 0.09 18.97 -11.46
CA LEU A 55 -0.46 18.36 -10.25
C LEU A 55 -1.31 17.13 -10.60
N PHE A 56 -2.20 17.26 -11.59
CA PHE A 56 -3.01 16.13 -12.07
C PHE A 56 -2.18 14.97 -12.60
N PHE A 57 -1.09 15.25 -13.33
CA PHE A 57 -0.19 14.23 -13.84
C PHE A 57 0.44 13.41 -12.71
N TRP A 58 1.01 14.06 -11.70
CA TRP A 58 1.62 13.35 -10.58
C TRP A 58 0.60 12.64 -9.69
N MET A 59 -0.57 13.24 -9.49
CA MET A 59 -1.65 12.60 -8.75
C MET A 59 -2.07 11.30 -9.44
N ALA A 60 -2.26 11.34 -10.77
CA ALA A 60 -2.54 10.14 -11.56
C ALA A 60 -1.40 9.11 -11.49
N LEU A 61 -0.15 9.57 -11.48
CA LEU A 61 1.03 8.70 -11.39
C LEU A 61 1.11 7.99 -10.03
N PHE A 62 0.90 8.72 -8.92
CA PHE A 62 0.85 8.15 -7.58
C PHE A 62 -0.33 7.19 -7.41
N THR A 63 -1.52 7.55 -7.90
CA THR A 63 -2.68 6.66 -7.91
C THR A 63 -2.41 5.39 -8.73
N GLY A 64 -1.79 5.52 -9.91
CA GLY A 64 -1.42 4.37 -10.72
C GLY A 64 -0.42 3.46 -10.00
N ALA A 65 0.59 4.04 -9.34
CA ALA A 65 1.57 3.29 -8.57
C ALA A 65 0.95 2.54 -7.39
N THR A 66 0.05 3.17 -6.64
CA THR A 66 -0.60 2.53 -5.49
C THR A 66 -1.56 1.41 -5.93
N ILE A 67 -2.31 1.60 -7.02
CA ILE A 67 -3.17 0.56 -7.60
C ILE A 67 -2.33 -0.64 -8.08
N LEU A 68 -1.22 -0.37 -8.79
CA LEU A 68 -0.30 -1.43 -9.23
C LEU A 68 0.34 -2.16 -8.06
N GLY A 69 0.73 -1.41 -7.01
CA GLY A 69 1.23 -1.98 -5.77
C GLY A 69 0.20 -2.92 -5.15
N ASN A 70 -1.04 -2.48 -4.99
CA ASN A 70 -2.12 -3.33 -4.48
C ASN A 70 -2.35 -4.59 -5.32
N PHE A 71 -2.33 -4.48 -6.65
CA PHE A 71 -2.47 -5.64 -7.53
C PHE A 71 -1.29 -6.62 -7.38
N PHE A 72 -0.08 -6.09 -7.27
CA PHE A 72 1.12 -6.88 -7.01
C PHE A 72 1.05 -7.56 -5.63
N GLY A 73 0.60 -6.84 -4.60
CA GLY A 73 0.41 -7.37 -3.26
C GLY A 73 -0.65 -8.46 -3.20
N TYR A 74 -1.76 -8.30 -3.91
CA TYR A 74 -2.77 -9.35 -4.07
C TYR A 74 -2.19 -10.59 -4.76
N TRP A 75 -1.48 -10.40 -5.87
CA TRP A 75 -0.87 -11.51 -6.59
C TRP A 75 0.21 -12.23 -5.76
N PHE A 76 1.04 -11.47 -5.06
CA PHE A 76 2.05 -11.99 -4.14
C PHE A 76 1.38 -12.76 -2.99
N GLY A 77 0.38 -12.18 -2.33
CA GLY A 77 -0.40 -12.84 -1.28
C GLY A 77 -1.09 -14.12 -1.78
N TYR A 78 -1.67 -14.09 -2.97
CA TYR A 78 -2.28 -15.26 -3.60
C TYR A 78 -1.26 -16.38 -3.85
N LYS A 79 -0.05 -16.04 -4.30
CA LYS A 79 1.03 -17.00 -4.49
C LYS A 79 1.53 -17.58 -3.15
N PHE A 80 1.62 -16.75 -2.12
CA PHE A 80 1.98 -17.17 -0.76
C PHE A 80 0.87 -17.95 -0.04
N LYS A 81 -0.36 -17.97 -0.57
CA LYS A 81 -1.47 -18.79 -0.06
C LYS A 81 -1.10 -20.28 0.05
N HIS A 82 -0.29 -20.79 -0.87
CA HIS A 82 0.20 -22.17 -0.81
C HIS A 82 1.12 -22.44 0.39
N VAL A 83 1.87 -21.44 0.86
CA VAL A 83 2.71 -21.54 2.06
C VAL A 83 1.84 -21.59 3.32
N VAL A 84 0.77 -20.78 3.36
CA VAL A 84 -0.20 -20.76 4.47
C VAL A 84 -0.97 -22.08 4.60
N HIS A 85 -1.22 -22.76 3.48
CA HIS A 85 -1.93 -24.04 3.44
C HIS A 85 -1.04 -25.28 3.63
N ARG A 86 0.28 -25.12 3.79
CA ARG A 86 1.14 -26.28 4.11
C ARG A 86 0.80 -26.81 5.51
N LYS A 87 0.82 -28.14 5.64
CA LYS A 87 0.54 -28.87 6.90
C LYS A 87 1.64 -28.70 7.97
N GLU A 88 2.76 -28.08 7.61
CA GLU A 88 3.93 -27.93 8.47
C GLU A 88 3.85 -26.58 9.21
N ASP A 89 3.88 -26.61 10.55
CA ASP A 89 3.98 -25.39 11.35
C ASP A 89 5.29 -24.67 11.01
N THR A 90 5.18 -23.44 10.51
CA THR A 90 6.35 -22.59 10.26
C THR A 90 6.58 -21.71 11.49
N TRP A 91 7.84 -21.34 11.78
CA TRP A 91 8.17 -20.44 12.90
C TRP A 91 7.33 -19.15 12.92
N PHE A 92 6.94 -18.65 11.73
CA PHE A 92 6.14 -17.44 11.57
C PHE A 92 4.62 -17.69 11.52
N LEU A 93 4.16 -18.92 11.28
CA LEU A 93 2.75 -19.24 11.07
C LEU A 93 2.37 -20.52 11.82
N LYS A 94 1.84 -20.34 13.04
CA LYS A 94 1.31 -21.45 13.85
C LYS A 94 -0.15 -21.70 13.53
N ARG A 95 -0.53 -22.95 13.26
CA ARG A 95 -1.90 -23.36 12.93
C ARG A 95 -2.94 -22.96 13.97
N LYS A 96 -2.56 -22.94 15.26
CA LYS A 96 -3.46 -22.54 16.36
C LYS A 96 -4.07 -21.15 16.14
N HIS A 97 -3.28 -20.17 15.70
CA HIS A 97 -3.79 -18.81 15.46
C HIS A 97 -4.70 -18.76 14.23
N VAL A 98 -4.40 -19.56 13.20
CA VAL A 98 -5.24 -19.65 11.99
C VAL A 98 -6.61 -20.27 12.30
N GLN A 99 -6.65 -21.31 13.14
CA GLN A 99 -7.90 -21.94 13.57
C GLN A 99 -8.73 -21.01 14.46
N THR A 100 -8.11 -20.35 15.44
CA THR A 100 -8.82 -19.37 16.28
C THR A 100 -9.37 -18.20 15.46
N ALA A 101 -8.63 -17.70 14.47
CA ALA A 101 -9.14 -16.68 13.58
C ALA A 101 -10.32 -17.19 12.73
N HIS A 102 -10.26 -18.43 12.23
CA HIS A 102 -11.35 -19.04 11.47
C HIS A 102 -12.62 -19.21 12.30
N GLU A 103 -12.49 -19.69 13.54
CA GLU A 103 -13.61 -19.82 14.49
C GLU A 103 -14.22 -18.46 14.86
N PHE A 104 -13.40 -17.42 15.01
CA PHE A 104 -13.86 -16.04 15.20
C PHE A 104 -14.62 -15.53 13.98
N TYR A 105 -14.08 -15.72 12.76
CA TYR A 105 -14.74 -15.34 11.52
C TYR A 105 -16.06 -16.07 11.28
N GLU A 106 -16.17 -17.36 11.62
CA GLU A 106 -17.45 -18.09 11.54
C GLU A 106 -18.49 -17.54 12.52
N LYS A 107 -18.06 -17.08 13.70
CA LYS A 107 -18.95 -16.54 14.73
C LYS A 107 -19.40 -15.10 14.43
N GLU A 108 -18.52 -14.28 13.84
CA GLU A 108 -18.80 -12.89 13.43
C GLU A 108 -19.23 -12.74 11.96
N ALA A 109 -19.48 -13.84 11.23
CA ALA A 109 -19.67 -13.88 9.77
C ALA A 109 -20.76 -12.95 9.19
N ASP A 110 -21.63 -12.38 10.02
CA ASP A 110 -22.67 -11.43 9.61
C ASP A 110 -22.16 -9.98 9.46
N LEU A 111 -20.96 -9.68 9.98
CA LEU A 111 -20.33 -8.37 9.85
C LEU A 111 -19.48 -8.30 8.59
N PRO A 112 -19.78 -7.37 7.65
CA PRO A 112 -18.91 -7.09 6.51
C PRO A 112 -17.49 -6.78 6.97
N LEU A 113 -16.49 -7.25 6.22
CA LEU A 113 -15.06 -7.01 6.49
C LEU A 113 -14.73 -5.52 6.70
N GLN A 114 -15.51 -4.64 6.06
CA GLN A 114 -15.41 -3.19 6.16
C GLN A 114 -15.88 -2.66 7.52
N LEU A 115 -16.88 -3.29 8.15
CA LEU A 115 -17.40 -2.93 9.47
C LEU A 115 -16.48 -3.40 10.61
N LEU A 116 -15.79 -4.52 10.41
CA LEU A 116 -14.83 -5.06 11.39
C LEU A 116 -13.66 -4.10 11.64
N ALA A 117 -13.25 -3.32 10.63
CA ALA A 117 -12.20 -2.31 10.75
C ALA A 117 -12.57 -1.12 11.65
N PHE A 118 -13.86 -0.89 11.87
CA PHE A 118 -14.38 0.18 12.73
C PHE A 118 -14.92 -0.34 14.06
N TYR A 119 -14.80 -1.65 14.33
CA TYR A 119 -15.21 -2.22 15.59
C TYR A 119 -14.18 -1.87 16.67
N PRO A 120 -14.53 -1.09 17.70
CA PRO A 120 -13.62 -0.84 18.79
C PRO A 120 -13.52 -2.12 19.62
N LEU A 121 -12.33 -2.75 19.62
CA LEU A 121 -12.00 -3.83 20.55
C LEU A 121 -12.03 -3.34 22.01
#